data_AF-A0A392M375-F1
#
_entry.id   AF-A0A392M375-F1
#
_cell.length_a   1.000
_cell.length_b   1.000
_cell.length_c   1.000
_cell.angle_alpha   90.00
_cell.angle_beta   90.00
_cell.angle_gamma   90.00
#
_symmetry.space_group_name_H-M   'P 1'
#
loop_
_entity.id
_entity.type
_entity.pdbx_description
1 polymer ?
#
loop_
_entity_poly.entity_id
_entity_poly.type
_entity_poly.pdbx_seq_one_letter_code
_entity_poly.pdbx_strand_id
1 'polypeptide(L)'
;MLLCRSSAFDLTSTAKHQSFGRAGLMGLAECIASASTGIGILIHARTESSTGTFPVELVNGMENQTDKKELLDIFRYVVESSKQHFNPSYRLQVCGRILEAAASVVCAFDIPLETLLLFISALPREFTDCGGK
;
A
#
# COMPACT_ATOMS: atom_id res chain seq x y z
N MET A 1 -14.07 10.99 11.01
CA MET A 1 -13.33 9.75 10.66
C MET A 1 -13.60 9.26 9.23
N LEU A 2 -14.73 9.63 8.59
CA LEU A 2 -14.95 9.50 7.14
C LEU A 2 -13.89 10.23 6.28
N LEU A 3 -13.22 11.26 6.83
CA LEU A 3 -12.15 12.00 6.15
C LEU A 3 -10.92 11.15 5.76
N CYS A 4 -10.63 10.02 6.43
CA CYS A 4 -9.43 9.22 6.11
C CYS A 4 -9.61 8.21 4.96
N ARG A 5 -10.85 7.83 4.61
CA ARG A 5 -11.12 6.94 3.46
C ARG A 5 -11.13 7.75 2.16
N SER A 6 -11.79 8.92 2.22
CA SER A 6 -11.77 9.88 1.12
C SER A 6 -10.34 10.37 0.86
N SER A 7 -9.53 10.63 1.89
CA SER A 7 -8.16 11.12 1.65
C SER A 7 -7.26 10.10 0.94
N ALA A 8 -7.32 8.81 1.25
CA ALA A 8 -6.50 7.80 0.56
C ALA A 8 -6.94 7.61 -0.90
N PHE A 9 -8.24 7.52 -1.15
CA PHE A 9 -8.79 7.35 -2.50
C PHE A 9 -8.64 8.64 -3.35
N ASP A 10 -8.91 9.82 -2.79
CA ASP A 10 -8.82 11.13 -3.46
C ASP A 10 -7.37 11.58 -3.69
N LEU A 11 -6.42 11.30 -2.76
CA LEU A 11 -4.98 11.45 -3.07
C LEU A 11 -4.59 10.62 -4.28
N THR A 12 -5.26 9.49 -4.46
CA THR A 12 -4.79 8.42 -5.30
C THR A 12 -5.36 8.42 -6.72
N SER A 13 -6.57 8.95 -6.90
CA SER A 13 -7.04 9.43 -8.20
C SER A 13 -6.14 10.57 -8.72
N THR A 14 -5.77 11.51 -7.83
CA THR A 14 -4.86 12.62 -8.17
C THR A 14 -3.45 12.13 -8.50
N ALA A 15 -2.96 11.11 -7.79
CA ALA A 15 -1.63 10.55 -8.00
C ALA A 15 -1.43 9.98 -9.41
N LYS A 16 -2.44 9.33 -10.00
CA LYS A 16 -2.39 8.80 -11.37
C LYS A 16 -2.29 9.87 -12.45
N HIS A 17 -2.56 11.14 -12.12
CA HIS A 17 -2.55 12.27 -13.04
C HIS A 17 -1.47 13.32 -12.74
N GLN A 18 -0.68 13.12 -11.69
CA GLN A 18 0.30 14.11 -11.24
C GLN A 18 1.70 13.49 -11.10
N SER A 19 2.68 14.09 -11.76
CA SER A 19 4.09 13.76 -11.56
C SER A 19 4.55 14.29 -10.20
N PHE A 20 5.01 13.41 -9.32
CA PHE A 20 5.56 13.83 -8.03
C PHE A 20 7.06 14.07 -8.14
N GLY A 21 7.52 15.21 -7.60
CA GLY A 21 8.93 15.38 -7.27
C GLY A 21 9.33 14.52 -6.06
N ARG A 22 10.63 14.46 -5.77
CA ARG A 22 11.20 13.60 -4.71
C ARG A 22 10.48 13.71 -3.36
N ALA A 23 10.29 14.94 -2.89
CA ALA A 23 9.63 15.21 -1.61
C ALA A 23 8.15 14.82 -1.63
N GLY A 24 7.45 15.10 -2.73
CA GLY A 24 6.03 14.77 -2.88
C GLY A 24 5.78 13.26 -2.86
N LEU A 25 6.59 12.49 -3.59
CA LEU A 25 6.45 11.04 -3.65
C LEU A 25 6.81 10.36 -2.31
N MET A 26 7.83 10.87 -1.60
CA MET A 26 8.16 10.39 -0.25
C MET A 26 7.03 10.71 0.75
N GLY A 27 6.51 11.94 0.72
CA GLY A 27 5.39 12.34 1.57
C GLY A 27 4.15 11.48 1.32
N LEU A 28 3.83 11.20 0.05
CA LEU A 28 2.76 10.28 -0.33
C LEU A 28 2.97 8.88 0.26
N ALA A 29 4.18 8.32 0.10
CA ALA A 29 4.50 7.00 0.63
C ALA A 29 4.37 6.93 2.17
N GLU A 30 4.80 7.98 2.87
CA GLU A 30 4.66 8.08 4.33
C GLU A 30 3.20 8.18 4.77
N CYS A 31 2.39 8.98 4.07
CA CYS A 31 0.96 9.09 4.33
C CYS A 31 0.25 7.74 4.12
N ILE A 32 0.58 7.02 3.03
CA ILE A 32 0.06 5.68 2.76
C ILE A 32 0.43 4.70 3.88
N ALA A 33 1.70 4.66 4.28
CA ALA A 33 2.18 3.78 5.35
C ALA A 33 1.51 4.09 6.70
N SER A 34 1.39 5.36 7.06
CA SER A 34 0.69 5.79 8.28
C SER A 34 -0.79 5.40 8.27
N ALA A 35 -1.49 5.64 7.15
CA ALA A 35 -2.90 5.27 7.03
C ALA A 35 -3.09 3.74 7.10
N SER A 36 -2.17 2.98 6.49
CA SER A 36 -2.21 1.52 6.44
C SER A 36 -1.94 0.89 7.80
N THR A 37 -1.02 1.45 8.58
CA THR A 37 -0.72 0.98 9.95
C THR A 37 -1.95 1.04 10.85
N GLY A 38 -2.74 2.11 10.76
CA GLY A 38 -4.00 2.22 11.50
C GLY A 38 -5.02 1.13 11.12
N ILE A 39 -5.03 0.70 9.86
CA ILE A 39 -5.90 -0.36 9.34
C ILE A 39 -5.39 -1.74 9.78
N GLY A 40 -4.08 -2.02 9.70
CA GLY A 40 -3.52 -3.31 10.08
C GLY A 40 -3.69 -3.64 11.56
N ILE A 41 -3.56 -2.65 12.44
CA ILE A 41 -3.83 -2.82 13.89
C ILE A 41 -5.29 -3.24 14.12
N LEU A 42 -6.22 -2.63 13.39
CA LEU A 42 -7.65 -2.95 13.48
C LEU A 42 -7.96 -4.37 12.98
N ILE A 43 -7.31 -4.81 11.89
CA ILE A 43 -7.45 -6.16 11.35
C ILE A 43 -6.89 -7.20 12.34
N HIS A 44 -5.69 -6.97 12.90
CA HIS A 44 -5.07 -7.90 13.84
C HIS A 44 -5.86 -8.02 15.15
N ALA A 45 -6.36 -6.90 15.70
CA ALA A 45 -7.20 -6.91 16.89
C ALA A 45 -8.52 -7.69 16.68
N ARG A 46 -9.02 -7.77 15.43
CA ARG A 46 -10.21 -8.55 15.07
C ARG A 46 -9.94 -10.06 15.01
N THR A 47 -8.78 -10.47 14.51
CA THR A 47 -8.39 -11.89 14.47
C THR A 47 -8.23 -12.48 15.87
N GLU A 48 -7.86 -11.66 16.87
CA GLU A 48 -7.67 -12.08 18.25
C GLU A 48 -8.89 -11.83 19.17
N SER A 49 -9.85 -11.01 18.74
CA SER A 49 -11.09 -10.73 19.48
C SER A 49 -12.27 -11.45 18.83
N SER A 50 -12.43 -12.73 19.16
CA SER A 50 -13.67 -13.46 18.94
C SER A 50 -14.69 -13.23 20.07
N THR A 51 -14.72 -12.06 20.72
CA THR A 51 -15.75 -11.73 21.72
C THR A 51 -15.73 -10.23 22.04
N GLY A 52 -16.37 -9.41 21.22
CA GLY A 52 -16.54 -7.99 21.55
C GLY A 52 -17.24 -7.19 20.46
N THR A 53 -18.49 -6.83 20.73
CA THR A 53 -19.31 -5.94 19.90
C THR A 53 -18.63 -4.58 19.72
N PHE A 54 -18.01 -4.36 18.56
CA PHE A 54 -17.53 -3.06 18.11
C PHE A 54 -18.37 -2.58 16.92
N PRO A 55 -18.44 -1.25 16.66
CA PRO A 55 -19.50 -0.66 15.84
C PRO A 55 -19.55 -1.23 14.43
N VAL A 56 -20.72 -1.77 14.09
CA VAL A 56 -21.05 -2.52 12.87
C VAL A 56 -20.92 -1.66 11.58
N GLU A 57 -20.74 -0.35 11.69
CA GLU A 57 -20.65 0.56 10.52
C GLU A 57 -19.27 0.61 9.84
N LEU A 58 -18.21 0.11 10.48
CA LEU A 58 -16.87 0.05 9.86
C LEU A 58 -16.65 -1.25 9.05
N VAL A 59 -17.57 -2.20 9.19
CA VAL A 59 -17.42 -3.64 8.87
C VAL A 59 -17.51 -3.97 7.37
N ASN A 60 -18.08 -3.12 6.52
CA ASN A 60 -18.51 -3.56 5.18
C ASN A 60 -17.62 -3.14 3.99
N GLY A 61 -16.51 -2.43 4.22
CA GLY A 61 -15.88 -1.65 3.13
C GLY A 61 -14.49 -2.10 2.62
N MET A 62 -13.95 -3.23 3.08
CA MET A 62 -12.68 -3.79 2.57
C MET A 62 -12.76 -5.32 2.38
N GLU A 63 -13.97 -5.86 2.40
CA GLU A 63 -14.22 -7.28 2.16
C GLU A 63 -14.16 -7.63 0.66
N ASN A 64 -14.17 -6.63 -0.22
CA ASN A 64 -14.19 -6.87 -1.65
C ASN A 64 -12.78 -7.02 -2.23
N GLN A 65 -12.55 -8.12 -2.96
CA GLN A 65 -11.29 -8.40 -3.65
C GLN A 65 -10.88 -7.28 -4.61
N THR A 66 -11.87 -6.60 -5.19
CA THR A 66 -11.70 -5.44 -6.06
C THR A 66 -10.96 -4.30 -5.36
N ASP A 67 -11.29 -4.03 -4.09
CA ASP A 67 -10.68 -2.93 -3.31
C ASP A 67 -9.21 -3.24 -2.99
N LYS A 68 -8.89 -4.51 -2.68
CA LYS A 68 -7.53 -4.97 -2.42
C LYS A 68 -6.64 -4.91 -3.68
N LYS A 69 -7.19 -5.31 -4.83
CA LYS A 69 -6.49 -5.19 -6.12
C LYS A 69 -6.20 -3.73 -6.45
N GLU A 70 -7.20 -2.87 -6.32
CA GLU A 70 -7.03 -1.44 -6.59
C GLU A 70 -5.95 -0.83 -5.70
N LEU A 71 -5.92 -1.22 -4.42
CA LEU A 71 -4.87 -0.79 -3.49
C LEU A 71 -3.46 -1.27 -3.89
N LEU A 72 -3.31 -2.51 -4.35
CA LEU A 72 -2.04 -2.99 -4.89
C LEU A 72 -1.65 -2.28 -6.20
N ASP A 73 -2.60 -1.95 -7.06
CA ASP A 73 -2.35 -1.15 -8.27
C ASP A 73 -1.84 0.26 -7.94
N ILE A 74 -2.35 0.84 -6.86
CA ILE A 74 -1.90 2.12 -6.31
C ILE A 74 -0.47 2.02 -5.79
N PHE A 75 -0.20 1.02 -4.96
CA PHE A 75 1.14 0.78 -4.40
C PHE A 75 2.15 0.55 -5.54
N ARG A 76 1.77 -0.23 -6.53
CA ARG A 76 2.55 -0.46 -7.76
C ARG A 76 2.88 0.86 -8.46
N TYR A 77 1.90 1.76 -8.63
CA TYR A 77 2.13 3.06 -9.26
C TYR A 77 3.18 3.91 -8.52
N VAL A 78 3.13 3.94 -7.17
CA VAL A 78 4.10 4.69 -6.36
C VAL A 78 5.51 4.11 -6.52
N VAL A 79 5.62 2.78 -6.48
CA VAL A 79 6.90 2.07 -6.69
C VAL A 79 7.46 2.35 -8.09
N GLU A 80 6.64 2.25 -9.15
CA GLU A 80 7.04 2.57 -10.52
C GLU A 80 7.49 4.03 -10.67
N SER A 81 6.73 4.95 -10.06
CA SER A 81 7.08 6.38 -10.06
C SER A 81 8.44 6.64 -9.42
N SER A 82 8.80 5.88 -8.37
CA SER A 82 10.10 6.03 -7.70
C SER A 82 11.29 5.72 -8.62
N LYS A 83 11.12 4.85 -9.62
CA LYS A 83 12.19 4.43 -10.55
C LYS A 83 12.72 5.58 -11.42
N GLN A 84 11.93 6.63 -11.60
CA GLN A 84 12.35 7.82 -12.35
C GLN A 84 13.45 8.63 -11.63
N HIS A 85 13.72 8.33 -10.36
CA HIS A 85 14.74 9.02 -9.57
C HIS A 85 16.03 8.22 -9.46
N PHE A 86 17.17 8.86 -9.79
CA PHE A 86 18.48 8.20 -9.85
C PHE A 86 19.06 7.74 -8.50
N ASN A 87 18.68 8.35 -7.37
CA ASN A 87 19.25 8.03 -6.06
C ASN A 87 18.67 6.69 -5.52
N PRO A 88 19.47 5.62 -5.38
CA PRO A 88 18.98 4.31 -4.93
C PRO A 88 18.49 4.30 -3.48
N SER A 89 19.14 5.05 -2.58
CA SER A 89 18.72 5.13 -1.17
C SER A 89 17.34 5.77 -1.04
N TYR A 90 17.04 6.76 -1.88
CA TYR A 90 15.71 7.35 -1.97
C TYR A 90 14.66 6.34 -2.47
N ARG A 91 14.96 5.62 -3.56
CA ARG A 91 14.05 4.59 -4.09
C ARG A 91 13.76 3.51 -3.06
N LEU A 92 14.79 3.06 -2.35
CA LEU A 92 14.68 2.05 -1.30
C LEU A 92 13.74 2.52 -0.17
N GLN A 93 13.85 3.78 0.27
CA GLN A 93 12.96 4.33 1.29
C GLN A 93 11.49 4.34 0.83
N VAL A 94 11.23 4.83 -0.38
CA VAL A 94 9.87 4.84 -0.94
C VAL A 94 9.31 3.42 -1.06
N CYS A 95 10.09 2.49 -1.62
CA CYS A 95 9.68 1.09 -1.76
C CYS A 95 9.43 0.43 -0.40
N GLY A 96 10.29 0.69 0.58
CA GLY A 96 10.14 0.18 1.95
C GLY A 96 8.82 0.61 2.59
N ARG A 97 8.47 1.90 2.52
CA ARG A 97 7.19 2.40 3.05
C ARG A 97 5.98 1.76 2.39
N ILE A 98 6.04 1.56 1.07
CA ILE A 98 4.94 0.94 0.34
C ILE A 98 4.83 -0.57 0.63
N LEU A 99 5.95 -1.26 0.84
CA LEU A 99 5.96 -2.65 1.29
C LEU A 99 5.41 -2.80 2.71
N GLU A 100 5.78 -1.92 3.64
CA GLU A 100 5.21 -1.85 5.00
C GLU A 100 3.69 -1.66 4.93
N ALA A 101 3.23 -0.73 4.10
CA ALA A 101 1.81 -0.48 3.88
C ALA A 101 1.09 -1.73 3.36
N ALA A 102 1.63 -2.35 2.29
CA ALA A 102 1.07 -3.56 1.70
C ALA A 102 0.97 -4.70 2.71
N ALA A 103 2.04 -4.98 3.45
CA ALA A 103 2.06 -6.03 4.47
C ALA A 103 1.05 -5.80 5.60
N SER A 104 0.71 -4.53 5.89
CA SER A 104 -0.25 -4.17 6.94
C SER A 104 -1.71 -4.39 6.55
N VAL A 105 -2.06 -4.25 5.28
CA VAL A 105 -3.46 -4.21 4.80
C VAL A 105 -3.83 -5.34 3.85
N VAL A 106 -2.84 -6.07 3.33
CA VAL A 106 -3.03 -7.19 2.40
C VAL A 106 -2.57 -8.49 3.05
N CYS A 107 -3.50 -9.45 3.17
CA CYS A 107 -3.15 -10.84 3.37
C CYS A 107 -2.83 -11.49 2.01
N ALA A 108 -1.62 -12.00 1.84
CA ALA A 108 -1.18 -12.61 0.57
C ALA A 108 -2.03 -13.82 0.14
N PHE A 109 -2.65 -14.52 1.10
CA PHE A 109 -3.52 -15.67 0.83
C PHE A 109 -4.91 -15.27 0.29
N ASP A 110 -5.31 -14.01 0.51
CA ASP A 110 -6.61 -13.54 0.06
C ASP A 110 -6.57 -13.02 -1.38
N ILE A 111 -5.39 -12.77 -1.97
CA ILE A 111 -5.30 -12.11 -3.28
C ILE A 111 -4.86 -13.11 -4.35
N PRO A 112 -5.41 -13.04 -5.58
CA PRO A 112 -4.92 -13.84 -6.69
C PRO A 112 -3.41 -13.66 -6.87
N LEU A 113 -2.69 -14.79 -7.03
CA LEU A 113 -1.24 -14.81 -7.16
C LEU A 113 -0.75 -13.86 -8.27
N GLU A 114 -1.46 -13.79 -9.39
CA GLU A 114 -1.15 -12.88 -10.50
C GLU A 114 -1.10 -11.41 -10.05
N THR A 115 -2.10 -10.94 -9.30
CA THR A 115 -2.15 -9.56 -8.80
C THR A 115 -0.98 -9.29 -7.84
N LEU A 116 -0.65 -10.25 -6.98
CA LEU A 116 0.48 -10.13 -6.06
C LEU A 116 1.81 -10.06 -6.82
N LEU A 117 2.01 -10.94 -7.81
CA LEU A 117 3.22 -10.96 -8.65
C LEU A 117 3.36 -9.67 -9.48
N LEU A 118 2.26 -9.12 -9.99
CA LEU A 118 2.27 -7.84 -10.71
C LEU A 118 2.78 -6.71 -9.81
N PHE A 119 2.34 -6.66 -8.55
CA PHE A 119 2.87 -5.69 -7.58
C PHE A 119 4.36 -5.93 -7.28
N ILE A 120 4.76 -7.17 -6.96
CA ILE A 120 6.15 -7.51 -6.64
C ILE A 120 7.08 -7.18 -7.83
N SER A 121 6.65 -7.45 -9.06
CA SER A 121 7.43 -7.18 -10.27
C SER A 121 7.76 -5.70 -10.49
N ALA A 122 7.02 -4.80 -9.84
CA ALA A 122 7.31 -3.38 -9.89
C ALA A 122 8.47 -2.98 -8.98
N LEU A 123 8.85 -3.78 -7.99
CA LEU A 123 9.99 -3.45 -7.14
C LEU A 123 11.29 -3.39 -7.98
N PRO A 124 12.16 -2.39 -7.72
CA PRO A 124 13.45 -2.32 -8.40
C PRO A 124 14.27 -3.60 -8.15
N ARG A 125 14.81 -4.20 -9.23
CA ARG A 125 15.50 -5.49 -9.16
C ARG A 125 16.72 -5.45 -8.25
N GLU A 126 17.37 -4.31 -8.15
CA GLU A 126 18.49 -4.09 -7.24
C GLU A 126 18.15 -4.33 -5.76
N PHE A 127 16.86 -4.43 -5.40
CA PHE A 127 16.38 -4.72 -4.04
C PHE A 127 15.77 -6.11 -3.89
N THR A 128 15.58 -6.85 -4.98
CA THR A 128 14.93 -8.17 -4.98
C THR A 128 15.80 -9.29 -5.54
N ASP A 129 16.91 -8.96 -6.22
CA ASP A 129 17.88 -9.93 -6.70
C ASP A 129 18.73 -10.47 -5.53
N CYS A 130 18.33 -11.64 -5.03
CA CYS A 130 19.08 -12.43 -4.06
C CYS A 130 20.04 -13.36 -4.81
N GLY A 131 21.18 -12.84 -5.30
CA GLY A 131 22.16 -13.69 -5.99
C GLY A 131 23.11 -12.97 -6.95
N GLY A 132 22.84 -11.71 -7.30
CA GLY A 132 23.76 -10.85 -8.06
C GLY A 132 23.89 -11.25 -9.54
N LYS A 133 22.79 -11.68 -10.17
CA LYS A 133 22.74 -11.98 -11.61
C LYS A 133 21.59 -11.28 -12.32
#